data_AF-A0AAF3F3E7-F1
#
_entry.id   AF-A0AAF3F3E7-F1
#
_cell.length_a   1.000
_cell.length_b   1.000
_cell.length_c   1.000
_cell.angle_alpha   90.00
_cell.angle_beta   90.00
_cell.angle_gamma   90.00
#
_symmetry.space_group_name_H-M   'P 1'
#
loop_
_entity.id
_entity.type
_entity.pdbx_description
1 polymer ?
#
loop_
_entity_poly.entity_id
_entity_poly.type
_entity_poly.pdbx_seq_one_letter_code
_entity_poly.pdbx_strand_id
1 'polypeptide(L)'
;MPGEQWTDTEDRDLLDFLYNELRSRDPTRKENAQLYRGNRVWKRYVEMNPDTKRSFQSLQSHFRRHVWGEKFCYLNYPPEKLFYLIKHLGQTVKSEDKQWLEKRWPYKLVISTKGFLQEYKRDTSPRKKPAEDLDESEETPRKKKRNALETSTSEVPDSQPPSINPCLPLKRQEMNGMFSILTNRPILHKLASPYHFKALQRLYQQKLSRNA
;
A
#
# COMPACT_ATOMS: atom_id res chain seq x y z
N MET A 1 -6.31 7.29 -31.86
CA MET A 1 -5.04 6.58 -31.61
C MET A 1 -5.24 5.70 -30.39
N PRO A 2 -5.35 4.36 -30.53
CA PRO A 2 -5.32 3.48 -29.37
C PRO A 2 -4.01 3.73 -28.59
N GLY A 3 -4.11 3.88 -27.27
CA GLY A 3 -2.94 4.13 -26.43
C GLY A 3 -1.94 2.97 -26.55
N GLU A 4 -0.71 3.28 -26.92
CA GLU A 4 0.36 2.31 -27.06
C GLU A 4 0.62 1.64 -25.70
N GLN A 5 0.30 0.35 -25.60
CA GLN A 5 0.35 -0.41 -24.34
C GLN A 5 1.79 -0.57 -23.85
N TRP A 6 1.98 -0.59 -22.53
CA TRP A 6 3.28 -0.82 -21.91
C TRP A 6 3.57 -2.32 -21.80
N THR A 7 4.82 -2.69 -22.04
CA THR A 7 5.28 -4.08 -21.98
C THR A 7 6.11 -4.36 -20.73
N ASP A 8 6.12 -5.62 -20.27
CA ASP A 8 6.98 -6.07 -19.17
C ASP A 8 8.48 -5.90 -19.48
N THR A 9 8.85 -5.80 -20.76
CA THR A 9 10.22 -5.50 -21.18
C THR A 9 10.54 -4.02 -20.96
N GLU A 10 9.66 -3.11 -21.39
CA GLU A 10 9.82 -1.67 -21.09
C GLU A 10 9.91 -1.42 -19.58
N ASP A 11 9.09 -2.11 -18.78
CA ASP A 11 9.13 -2.01 -17.31
C ASP A 11 10.49 -2.43 -16.75
N ARG A 12 11.08 -3.51 -17.28
CA ARG A 12 12.41 -4.00 -16.89
C ARG A 12 13.51 -3.04 -17.33
N ASP A 13 13.43 -2.50 -18.54
CA ASP A 13 14.44 -1.56 -19.07
C ASP A 13 14.50 -0.28 -18.21
N LEU A 14 13.34 0.23 -17.77
CA LEU A 14 13.28 1.37 -16.86
C LEU A 14 13.92 1.07 -15.50
N LEU A 15 13.71 -0.14 -14.97
CA LEU A 15 14.33 -0.58 -13.72
C LEU A 15 15.84 -0.77 -13.84
N ASP A 16 16.30 -1.38 -14.93
CA ASP A 16 17.72 -1.59 -15.20
C ASP A 16 18.44 -0.26 -15.39
N PHE A 17 17.83 0.69 -16.10
CA PHE A 17 18.36 2.04 -16.23
C PHE A 17 18.52 2.74 -14.87
N LEU A 18 17.47 2.73 -14.03
CA LEU A 18 17.54 3.34 -12.71
C LEU A 18 18.55 2.65 -11.80
N TYR A 19 18.67 1.32 -11.89
CA TYR A 19 19.67 0.56 -11.15
C TYR A 19 21.08 1.02 -11.51
N ASN A 20 21.37 1.17 -12.80
CA ASN A 20 22.67 1.64 -13.29
C ASN A 20 22.93 3.12 -12.92
N GLU A 21 21.91 3.97 -12.98
CA GLU A 21 21.99 5.37 -12.52
C GLU A 21 22.32 5.48 -11.04
N LEU A 22 21.79 4.59 -10.20
CA LEU A 22 22.10 4.58 -8.77
C LEU A 22 23.46 3.98 -8.46
N ARG A 23 23.86 2.94 -9.20
CA ARG A 23 25.18 2.30 -9.08
C ARG A 23 26.34 3.23 -9.43
N SER A 24 26.12 4.14 -10.36
CA SER A 24 27.09 5.15 -10.77
C SER A 24 27.15 6.36 -9.83
N ARG A 25 26.27 6.42 -8.83
CA ARG A 25 26.21 7.48 -7.82
C ARG A 25 26.70 6.97 -6.48
N ASP A 26 27.05 7.91 -5.63
CA ASP A 26 27.32 7.61 -4.22
C ASP A 26 26.02 7.13 -3.53
N PRO A 27 25.99 5.89 -3.00
CA PRO A 27 24.80 5.29 -2.41
C PRO A 27 24.34 5.96 -1.11
N THR A 28 25.20 6.74 -0.46
CA THR A 28 24.90 7.43 0.81
C THR A 28 24.11 8.72 0.62
N ARG A 29 23.98 9.20 -0.63
CA ARG A 29 23.28 10.44 -0.94
C ARG A 29 21.77 10.29 -0.75
N LYS A 30 21.20 11.14 0.11
CA LYS A 30 19.75 11.22 0.34
C LYS A 30 18.95 11.54 -0.92
N GLU A 31 19.57 12.22 -1.89
CA GLU A 31 18.97 12.58 -3.19
C GLU A 31 18.57 11.36 -4.02
N ASN A 32 19.21 10.21 -3.80
CA ASN A 32 18.90 8.96 -4.51
C ASN A 32 17.44 8.55 -4.31
N ALA A 33 16.87 8.80 -3.13
CA ALA A 33 15.47 8.49 -2.83
C ALA A 33 14.45 9.28 -3.68
N GLN A 34 14.89 10.35 -4.35
CA GLN A 34 14.03 11.18 -5.20
C GLN A 34 14.44 11.16 -6.68
N LEU A 35 15.41 10.31 -7.06
CA LEU A 35 15.95 10.25 -8.41
C LEU A 35 14.84 10.12 -9.47
N TYR A 36 13.97 9.12 -9.29
CA TYR A 36 12.86 8.79 -10.19
C TYR A 36 11.74 9.85 -10.19
N ARG A 37 11.71 10.76 -9.22
CA ARG A 37 10.72 11.85 -9.16
C ARG A 37 11.14 13.05 -10.00
N GLY A 38 12.44 13.23 -10.26
CA GLY A 38 12.94 14.32 -11.09
C GLY A 38 12.86 14.01 -12.59
N ASN A 39 12.70 15.05 -13.41
CA ASN A 39 12.64 14.88 -14.87
C ASN A 39 14.01 14.55 -15.49
N ARG A 40 15.11 14.89 -14.79
CA ARG A 40 16.47 14.76 -15.31
C ARG A 40 16.83 13.31 -15.68
N VAL A 41 16.46 12.35 -14.84
CA VAL A 41 16.77 10.93 -15.08
C VAL A 41 16.03 10.40 -16.31
N TRP A 42 14.77 10.80 -16.49
CA TRP A 42 13.94 10.38 -17.62
C TRP A 42 14.33 11.05 -18.93
N LYS A 43 14.78 12.31 -18.89
CA LYS A 43 15.38 12.97 -20.07
C LYS A 43 16.62 12.22 -20.52
N ARG A 44 17.50 11.88 -19.57
CA ARG A 44 18.69 11.07 -19.84
C ARG A 44 18.37 9.69 -20.42
N TYR A 45 17.30 9.04 -19.95
CA TYR A 45 16.83 7.78 -20.53
C TYR A 45 16.51 7.93 -22.02
N VAL A 46 15.75 8.96 -22.40
CA VAL A 46 15.37 9.23 -23.79
C VAL A 46 16.59 9.57 -24.64
N GLU A 47 17.54 10.35 -24.10
CA GLU A 47 18.81 10.65 -24.77
C GLU A 47 19.65 9.41 -25.04
N MET A 48 19.66 8.43 -24.13
CA MET A 48 20.40 7.18 -24.27
C MET A 48 19.68 6.12 -25.11
N ASN A 49 18.36 6.24 -25.27
CA ASN A 49 17.52 5.27 -25.99
C ASN A 49 16.69 6.02 -27.04
N PRO A 50 17.30 6.51 -28.14
CA PRO A 50 16.62 7.32 -29.15
C PRO A 50 15.47 6.59 -29.85
N ASP A 51 15.49 5.25 -29.85
CA ASP A 51 14.43 4.41 -30.41
C ASP A 51 13.17 4.37 -29.53
N THR A 52 13.22 4.94 -28.31
CA THR A 52 12.06 5.00 -27.44
C THR A 52 11.01 5.95 -28.01
N LYS A 53 9.81 5.43 -28.29
CA LYS A 53 8.66 6.24 -28.70
C LYS A 53 8.02 7.01 -27.54
N ARG A 54 8.51 6.81 -26.31
CA ARG A 54 7.93 7.34 -25.08
C ARG A 54 8.55 8.70 -24.74
N SER A 55 7.72 9.66 -24.37
CA SER A 55 8.22 10.93 -23.85
C SER A 55 8.76 10.74 -22.42
N PHE A 56 9.70 11.60 -21.99
CA PHE A 56 10.20 11.54 -20.62
C PHE A 56 9.08 11.69 -19.56
N GLN A 57 8.01 12.42 -19.90
CA GLN A 57 6.84 12.60 -19.04
C GLN A 57 6.01 11.32 -18.93
N SER A 58 5.82 10.60 -20.05
CA SER A 58 5.08 9.33 -20.04
C SER A 58 5.87 8.25 -19.29
N LEU A 59 7.19 8.16 -19.50
CA LEU A 59 8.09 7.27 -18.75
C LEU A 59 7.99 7.50 -17.24
N GLN A 60 8.14 8.77 -16.81
CA GLN A 60 8.05 9.14 -15.40
C GLN A 60 6.68 8.79 -14.80
N SER A 61 5.60 9.13 -15.52
CA SER A 61 4.23 8.87 -15.05
C SER A 61 3.96 7.37 -14.94
N HIS A 62 4.32 6.61 -15.96
CA HIS A 62 4.16 5.16 -16.00
C HIS A 62 4.96 4.48 -14.90
N PHE A 63 6.25 4.83 -14.77
CA PHE A 63 7.10 4.28 -13.73
C PHE A 63 6.54 4.53 -12.33
N ARG A 64 6.10 5.76 -12.04
CA ARG A 64 5.59 6.09 -10.70
C ARG A 64 4.28 5.39 -10.36
N ARG A 65 3.38 5.21 -11.33
CA ARG A 65 2.05 4.65 -11.09
C ARG A 65 2.08 3.13 -11.10
N HIS A 66 2.72 2.54 -12.11
CA HIS A 66 2.57 1.12 -12.39
C HIS A 66 3.81 0.32 -12.00
N VAL A 67 5.01 0.78 -12.38
CA VAL A 67 6.25 0.03 -12.13
C VAL A 67 6.65 0.08 -10.67
N TRP A 68 6.80 1.29 -10.10
CA TRP A 68 7.24 1.53 -8.73
C TRP A 68 6.09 1.57 -7.71
N GLY A 69 4.88 1.93 -8.17
CA GLY A 69 3.69 2.09 -7.35
C GLY A 69 3.03 0.75 -7.03
N GLU A 70 2.38 0.16 -8.03
CA GLU A 70 1.50 -0.99 -7.85
C GLU A 70 2.23 -2.34 -8.01
N LYS A 71 3.08 -2.48 -9.02
CA LYS A 71 3.60 -3.80 -9.42
C LYS A 71 4.99 -4.11 -8.89
N PHE A 72 5.68 -3.15 -8.28
CA PHE A 72 7.12 -3.21 -8.07
C PHE A 72 7.60 -4.52 -7.43
N CYS A 73 6.98 -4.94 -6.33
CA CYS A 73 7.36 -6.16 -5.63
C CYS A 73 7.05 -7.42 -6.45
N TYR A 74 6.03 -7.39 -7.32
CA TYR A 74 5.50 -8.53 -8.06
C TYR A 74 6.22 -8.80 -9.38
N LEU A 75 6.99 -7.84 -9.87
CA LEU A 75 7.74 -7.93 -11.12
C LEU A 75 8.71 -9.12 -11.08
N ASN A 76 8.82 -9.83 -12.20
CA ASN A 76 9.80 -10.90 -12.36
C ASN A 76 11.18 -10.30 -12.65
N TYR A 77 11.78 -9.71 -11.61
CA TYR A 77 13.05 -8.99 -11.68
C TYR A 77 14.07 -9.65 -10.72
N PRO A 78 15.39 -9.62 -11.03
CA PRO A 78 16.39 -10.23 -10.16
C PRO A 78 16.33 -9.65 -8.74
N PRO A 79 16.27 -10.50 -7.69
CA PRO A 79 16.02 -10.04 -6.33
C PRO A 79 17.12 -9.10 -5.82
N GLU A 80 18.38 -9.32 -6.20
CA GLU A 80 19.51 -8.49 -5.79
C GLU A 80 19.35 -7.05 -6.31
N LYS A 81 18.98 -6.90 -7.58
CA LYS A 81 18.72 -5.59 -8.19
C LYS A 81 17.47 -4.95 -7.59
N LEU A 82 16.42 -5.74 -7.38
CA LEU A 82 15.17 -5.28 -6.78
C LEU A 82 15.40 -4.71 -5.37
N PHE A 83 16.07 -5.46 -4.49
CA PHE A 83 16.35 -5.03 -3.13
C PHE A 83 17.29 -3.83 -3.08
N TYR A 84 18.25 -3.73 -4.01
CA TYR A 84 19.08 -2.54 -4.16
C TYR A 84 18.23 -1.31 -4.49
N LEU A 85 17.32 -1.43 -5.47
CA LEU A 85 16.42 -0.34 -5.83
C LEU A 85 15.54 0.06 -4.63
N ILE A 86 14.89 -0.88 -3.93
CA ILE A 86 14.05 -0.60 -2.75
C ILE A 86 14.83 0.22 -1.73
N LYS A 87 16.04 -0.25 -1.39
CA LYS A 87 16.89 0.34 -0.36
C LYS A 87 17.31 1.77 -0.72
N HIS A 88 17.68 2.02 -1.97
CA HIS A 88 18.28 3.30 -2.38
C HIS A 88 17.29 4.32 -2.94
N LEU A 89 16.17 3.87 -3.50
CA LEU A 89 15.06 4.75 -3.91
C LEU A 89 14.10 5.06 -2.75
N GLY A 90 14.30 4.43 -1.58
CA GLY A 90 13.54 4.72 -0.37
C GLY A 90 12.09 4.28 -0.48
N GLN A 91 11.83 3.09 -1.01
CA GLN A 91 10.49 2.51 -0.96
C GLN A 91 10.24 1.94 0.43
N THR A 92 9.10 2.29 1.01
CA THR A 92 8.59 1.62 2.20
C THR A 92 8.04 0.26 1.81
N VAL A 93 8.61 -0.80 2.36
CA VAL A 93 8.15 -2.18 2.16
C VAL A 93 7.08 -2.47 3.20
N LYS A 94 5.88 -2.81 2.75
CA LYS A 94 4.78 -3.20 3.65
C LYS A 94 5.01 -4.62 4.18
N SER A 95 4.34 -4.99 5.26
CA SER A 95 4.44 -6.33 5.84
C SER A 95 4.00 -7.43 4.86
N GLU A 96 2.95 -7.18 4.07
CA GLU A 96 2.45 -8.09 3.04
C GLU A 96 3.50 -8.30 1.95
N ASP A 97 4.07 -7.21 1.42
CA ASP A 97 5.13 -7.26 0.43
C ASP A 97 6.35 -8.02 0.98
N LYS A 98 6.76 -7.76 2.23
CA LYS A 98 7.86 -8.47 2.89
C LYS A 98 7.64 -9.98 2.87
N GLN A 99 6.49 -10.44 3.35
CA GLN A 99 6.16 -11.87 3.42
C GLN A 99 6.17 -12.50 2.04
N TRP A 100 5.64 -11.79 1.04
CA TRP A 100 5.66 -12.26 -0.34
C TRP A 100 7.09 -12.35 -0.89
N LEU A 101 7.94 -11.35 -0.66
CA LEU A 101 9.34 -11.32 -1.12
C LEU A 101 10.15 -12.48 -0.48
N GLU A 102 9.97 -12.71 0.83
CA GLU A 102 10.62 -13.81 1.58
C GLU A 102 10.08 -15.20 1.20
N LYS A 103 8.81 -15.29 0.76
CA LYS A 103 8.25 -16.53 0.23
C LYS A 103 8.80 -16.84 -1.16
N ARG A 104 8.81 -15.84 -2.05
CA ARG A 104 9.24 -15.97 -3.45
C ARG A 104 10.73 -16.27 -3.57
N TRP A 105 11.57 -15.65 -2.76
CA TRP A 105 13.02 -15.85 -2.80
C TRP A 105 13.58 -16.28 -1.45
N PRO A 106 14.70 -17.03 -1.40
CA PRO A 106 15.33 -17.47 -0.16
C PRO A 106 16.11 -16.32 0.47
N TYR A 107 15.43 -15.25 0.88
CA TYR A 107 16.02 -14.09 1.54
C TYR A 107 15.28 -13.82 2.84
N LYS A 108 16.03 -13.37 3.84
CA LYS A 108 15.51 -12.78 5.07
C LYS A 108 15.69 -11.27 5.02
N LEU A 109 14.59 -10.53 5.09
CA LEU A 109 14.55 -9.07 4.97
C LEU A 109 14.42 -8.43 6.35
N VAL A 110 15.31 -7.47 6.64
CA VAL A 110 15.27 -6.63 7.83
C VAL A 110 14.73 -5.26 7.46
N ILE A 111 13.62 -4.87 8.07
CA ILE A 111 12.93 -3.62 7.81
C ILE A 111 13.03 -2.74 9.04
N SER A 112 13.31 -1.45 8.83
CA SER A 112 13.29 -0.43 9.89
C SER A 112 11.89 -0.23 10.47
N THR A 113 11.81 0.43 11.64
CA THR A 113 10.53 0.87 12.23
C THR A 113 9.74 1.82 11.34
N LYS A 114 10.40 2.49 10.38
CA LYS A 114 9.78 3.37 9.38
C LYS A 114 9.35 2.63 8.11
N GLY A 115 9.53 1.30 8.06
CA GLY A 115 9.16 0.45 6.94
C GLY A 115 10.16 0.43 5.77
N PHE A 116 11.31 1.09 5.87
CA PHE A 116 12.37 1.00 4.85
C PHE A 116 13.23 -0.25 5.02
N LEU A 117 13.61 -0.87 3.89
CA LEU A 117 14.54 -2.00 3.87
C LEU A 117 15.94 -1.59 4.35
N GLN A 118 16.43 -2.20 5.43
CA GLN A 118 17.77 -1.95 5.99
C GLN A 118 18.79 -2.98 5.50
N GLU A 119 18.44 -4.26 5.62
CA GLU A 119 19.31 -5.38 5.25
C GLU A 119 18.52 -6.51 4.59
N TYR A 120 19.22 -7.27 3.76
CA TYR A 120 18.72 -8.54 3.22
C TYR A 120 19.88 -9.54 3.24
N LYS A 121 19.62 -10.76 3.70
CA LYS A 121 20.59 -11.86 3.69
C LYS A 121 19.96 -13.04 2.97
N ARG A 122 20.71 -13.64 2.04
CA ARG A 122 20.29 -14.89 1.41
C ARG A 122 20.26 -15.95 2.49
N ASP A 123 19.10 -16.56 2.70
CA ASP A 123 18.98 -17.68 3.61
C ASP A 123 19.54 -18.91 2.90
N THR A 124 20.71 -19.35 3.34
CA THR A 124 21.37 -20.56 2.84
C THR A 124 20.92 -21.81 3.60
N SER A 125 20.02 -21.66 4.56
CA SER A 125 19.47 -22.81 5.28
C SER A 125 18.65 -23.66 4.31
N PRO A 126 18.78 -25.00 4.34
CA PRO A 126 17.89 -25.86 3.58
C PRO A 126 16.46 -25.56 4.04
N ARG A 127 15.62 -25.03 3.12
CA ARG A 127 14.20 -24.82 3.41
C ARG A 127 13.65 -26.15 3.89
N LYS A 128 13.25 -26.23 5.17
CA LYS A 128 12.43 -27.34 5.64
C LYS A 128 11.26 -27.39 4.67
N LYS A 129 11.13 -28.50 3.92
CA LYS A 129 9.94 -28.73 3.11
C LYS A 129 8.74 -28.53 4.05
N PRO A 130 7.66 -27.86 3.61
CA PRO A 130 6.43 -27.91 4.37
C PRO A 130 6.16 -29.39 4.64
N ALA A 131 5.89 -29.73 5.90
CA ALA A 131 5.56 -31.10 6.26
C ALA A 131 4.46 -31.55 5.30
N GLU A 132 4.78 -32.52 4.44
CA GLU A 132 3.75 -33.27 3.74
C GLU A 132 2.91 -33.90 4.84
N ASP A 133 1.63 -33.54 4.87
CA ASP A 133 0.63 -34.20 5.69
C ASP A 133 0.69 -35.69 5.33
N LEU A 134 1.34 -36.47 6.21
CA LEU A 134 1.22 -37.92 6.22
C LEU A 134 -0.24 -38.22 6.58
N ASP A 135 -1.00 -38.53 5.55
CA ASP A 135 -2.28 -39.19 5.62
C ASP A 135 -2.05 -40.59 6.20
N GLU A 136 -2.33 -40.76 7.49
CA GLU A 136 -2.63 -42.07 8.08
C GLU A 136 -4.02 -41.99 8.71
N SER A 137 -5.00 -42.21 7.85
CA SER A 137 -6.30 -42.71 8.20
C SER A 137 -6.17 -44.16 8.69
N GLU A 138 -6.25 -44.42 10.00
CA GLU A 138 -6.82 -45.67 10.54
C GLU A 138 -7.58 -45.47 11.87
N GLU A 139 -8.56 -46.36 12.03
CA GLU A 139 -9.77 -46.38 12.85
C GLU A 139 -9.68 -46.25 14.38
N THR A 140 -10.85 -45.85 14.90
CA THR A 140 -11.34 -45.63 16.28
C THR A 140 -11.23 -46.83 17.26
N PRO A 141 -11.54 -46.70 18.58
CA PRO A 141 -12.95 -46.75 19.01
C PRO A 141 -13.37 -45.86 20.21
N ARG A 142 -14.55 -45.25 20.03
CA ARG A 142 -15.65 -45.00 21.00
C ARG A 142 -15.38 -45.15 22.51
N LYS A 143 -15.65 -44.08 23.27
CA LYS A 143 -16.33 -44.20 24.57
C LYS A 143 -17.47 -43.17 24.72
N LYS A 144 -18.68 -43.70 24.84
CA LYS A 144 -19.92 -43.05 25.31
C LYS A 144 -19.74 -42.57 26.75
N LYS A 145 -20.33 -41.42 27.10
CA LYS A 145 -21.08 -41.27 28.35
C LYS A 145 -22.25 -40.28 28.17
N ARG A 146 -23.41 -40.76 28.63
CA ARG A 146 -24.74 -40.14 28.65
C ARG A 146 -24.84 -39.08 29.75
N ASN A 147 -25.74 -38.12 29.55
CA ASN A 147 -26.83 -37.67 30.44
C ASN A 147 -27.58 -36.56 29.64
N ALA A 148 -28.76 -36.78 29.06
CA ALA A 148 -30.11 -37.04 29.60
C ALA A 148 -30.78 -35.81 30.25
N LEU A 149 -32.04 -35.60 29.81
CA LEU A 149 -33.10 -34.66 30.23
C LEU A 149 -33.01 -33.23 29.65
N GLU A 150 -33.64 -32.94 28.50
CA GLU A 150 -35.09 -32.76 28.22
C GLU A 150 -35.74 -31.59 28.96
N THR A 151 -36.13 -30.55 28.21
CA THR A 151 -37.52 -30.05 28.23
C THR A 151 -37.87 -29.38 26.90
N SER A 152 -38.88 -29.94 26.25
CA SER A 152 -39.64 -29.45 25.09
C SER A 152 -40.45 -28.20 25.48
N THR A 153 -40.78 -27.22 24.62
CA THR A 153 -41.83 -27.22 23.57
C THR A 153 -41.68 -25.94 22.71
N SER A 154 -41.72 -25.99 21.37
CA SER A 154 -42.92 -25.85 20.47
C SER A 154 -43.69 -24.54 20.72
N GLU A 155 -43.99 -23.63 19.78
CA GLU A 155 -44.63 -23.83 18.47
C GLU A 155 -44.40 -22.62 17.52
N VAL A 156 -44.47 -22.90 16.22
CA VAL A 156 -44.61 -21.96 15.10
C VAL A 156 -46.11 -21.87 14.75
N PRO A 157 -46.60 -20.73 14.23
CA PRO A 157 -47.36 -20.84 12.98
C PRO A 157 -46.98 -19.80 11.92
N ASP A 158 -46.98 -20.29 10.68
CA ASP A 158 -46.90 -19.57 9.41
C ASP A 158 -48.08 -18.60 9.20
N SER A 159 -47.82 -17.45 8.57
CA SER A 159 -48.73 -16.77 7.64
C SER A 159 -48.02 -15.66 6.85
N GLN A 160 -48.22 -15.69 5.54
CA GLN A 160 -47.59 -14.90 4.47
C GLN A 160 -48.20 -13.48 4.27
N PRO A 161 -47.73 -12.64 3.31
CA PRO A 161 -47.44 -11.21 3.47
C PRO A 161 -48.57 -10.27 3.02
N PRO A 162 -48.39 -8.93 3.13
CA PRO A 162 -48.28 -8.18 1.86
C PRO A 162 -47.47 -6.87 1.89
N SER A 163 -47.14 -6.45 0.66
CA SER A 163 -47.23 -5.08 0.13
C SER A 163 -45.98 -4.20 0.02
N ILE A 164 -45.95 -3.49 -1.10
CA ILE A 164 -44.89 -2.81 -1.82
C ILE A 164 -44.99 -1.29 -1.57
N ASN A 165 -43.87 -0.66 -1.17
CA ASN A 165 -43.46 0.76 -1.35
C ASN A 165 -44.36 1.89 -0.75
N PRO A 166 -43.87 3.15 -0.65
CA PRO A 166 -42.56 3.69 -1.00
C PRO A 166 -41.84 4.48 0.11
N CYS A 167 -40.55 4.68 -0.14
CA CYS A 167 -39.68 5.68 0.45
C CYS A 167 -40.34 7.09 0.43
N LEU A 168 -40.43 7.74 1.59
CA LEU A 168 -40.77 9.16 1.74
C LEU A 168 -39.60 9.92 2.39
N PRO A 169 -39.43 11.21 2.08
CA PRO A 169 -38.18 11.92 2.26
C PRO A 169 -38.02 12.43 3.70
N LEU A 170 -36.85 12.20 4.29
CA LEU A 170 -36.47 12.87 5.53
C LEU A 170 -36.21 14.35 5.24
N LYS A 171 -37.22 15.14 5.58
CA LYS A 171 -37.20 16.61 5.70
C LYS A 171 -36.11 17.02 6.69
N ARG A 172 -35.43 18.11 6.34
CA ARG A 172 -34.51 18.91 7.16
C ARG A 172 -34.97 19.01 8.62
N GLN A 173 -34.11 18.60 9.54
CA GLN A 173 -34.09 19.14 10.89
C GLN A 173 -32.63 19.40 11.30
N GLU A 174 -32.33 20.69 11.35
CA GLU A 174 -31.59 21.36 12.43
C GLU A 174 -30.13 20.95 12.67
N MET A 175 -29.25 21.70 12.02
CA MET A 175 -27.95 22.07 12.57
C MET A 175 -28.16 22.69 13.96
N ASN A 176 -27.65 22.03 15.01
CA ASN A 176 -27.01 22.65 16.18
C ASN A 176 -26.64 21.56 17.18
N GLY A 177 -25.39 21.06 17.12
CA GLY A 177 -24.96 20.06 18.09
C GLY A 177 -23.59 19.44 17.90
N MET A 178 -22.59 20.11 17.32
CA MET A 178 -21.20 19.64 17.36
C MET A 178 -20.18 20.79 17.29
N PHE A 179 -20.22 21.69 18.27
CA PHE A 179 -19.15 22.67 18.49
C PHE A 179 -18.76 22.84 19.96
N SER A 180 -18.78 21.74 20.74
CA SER A 180 -18.36 21.78 22.16
C SER A 180 -17.25 20.80 22.55
N ILE A 181 -16.51 20.21 21.59
CA ILE A 181 -15.39 19.29 21.92
C ILE A 181 -14.00 19.95 21.78
N LEU A 182 -13.91 21.27 21.55
CA LEU A 182 -12.62 21.93 21.28
C LEU A 182 -12.10 22.89 22.35
N THR A 183 -12.60 22.87 23.58
CA THR A 183 -12.12 23.82 24.62
C THR A 183 -11.42 23.20 25.82
N ASN A 184 -11.09 21.90 25.86
CA ASN A 184 -10.44 21.33 27.04
C ASN A 184 -9.33 20.29 26.78
N ARG A 185 -8.38 20.53 25.86
CA ARG A 185 -7.07 19.83 25.86
C ARG A 185 -5.92 20.70 25.32
N PRO A 186 -4.75 20.75 26.00
CA PRO A 186 -3.57 21.47 25.51
C PRO A 186 -2.77 20.56 24.55
N ILE A 187 -3.33 20.19 23.40
CA ILE A 187 -2.63 19.33 22.41
C ILE A 187 -2.84 19.81 20.97
N LEU A 188 -2.82 21.13 20.74
CA LEU A 188 -2.84 21.68 19.37
C LEU A 188 -1.65 22.59 19.04
N HIS A 189 -0.65 22.68 19.91
CA HIS A 189 0.59 23.41 19.60
C HIS A 189 1.69 22.56 18.95
N LYS A 190 1.47 21.26 18.69
CA LYS A 190 2.50 20.37 18.13
C LYS A 190 2.24 19.83 16.71
N LEU A 191 1.14 20.17 16.06
CA LEU A 191 0.81 19.59 14.73
C LEU A 191 0.35 20.57 13.65
N ALA A 192 0.58 21.87 13.82
CA ALA A 192 0.38 22.84 12.73
C ALA A 192 1.72 23.49 12.38
N SER A 193 2.27 23.14 11.21
CA SER A 193 3.35 23.92 10.59
C SER A 193 2.94 25.41 10.55
N PRO A 194 3.82 26.37 10.86
CA PRO A 194 3.48 27.80 11.01
C PRO A 194 2.80 28.40 9.77
N TYR A 195 2.95 27.77 8.60
CA TYR A 195 2.27 28.14 7.37
C TYR A 195 0.75 27.87 7.38
N HIS A 196 0.28 26.84 8.09
CA HIS A 196 -1.14 26.49 8.17
C HIS A 196 -1.92 27.45 9.09
N PHE A 197 -1.27 27.93 10.16
CA PHE A 197 -1.89 28.87 11.09
C PHE A 197 -2.15 30.23 10.42
N LYS A 198 -1.21 30.71 9.60
CA LYS A 198 -1.35 31.98 8.87
C LYS A 198 -2.44 31.93 7.79
N ALA A 199 -2.64 30.76 7.17
CA ALA A 199 -3.73 30.55 6.21
C ALA A 199 -5.11 30.55 6.89
N LEU A 200 -5.24 29.88 8.04
CA LEU A 200 -6.47 29.87 8.83
C LEU A 200 -6.82 31.26 9.39
N GLN A 201 -5.81 32.01 9.84
CA GLN A 201 -6.01 33.38 10.34
C GLN A 201 -6.54 34.32 9.25
N ARG A 202 -6.05 34.20 8.01
CA ARG A 202 -6.55 34.98 6.86
C ARG A 202 -8.00 34.63 6.52
N LEU A 203 -8.34 33.34 6.49
CA LEU A 203 -9.71 32.89 6.21
C LEU A 203 -10.70 33.38 7.29
N TYR A 204 -10.28 33.41 8.54
CA TYR A 204 -11.11 33.91 9.64
C TYR A 204 -11.36 35.42 9.54
N GLN A 205 -10.32 36.22 9.28
CA GLN A 205 -10.46 37.67 9.09
C GLN A 205 -11.36 38.02 7.89
N GLN A 206 -11.24 37.27 6.79
CA GLN A 206 -12.05 37.46 5.59
C GLN A 206 -13.53 37.11 5.80
N LYS A 207 -13.83 36.26 6.80
CA LYS A 207 -15.21 35.91 7.17
C LYS A 207 -15.84 36.99 8.07
N LEU A 208 -15.05 37.60 8.95
CA LEU A 208 -15.51 38.72 9.79
C LEU A 208 -15.83 39.97 8.95
N SER A 209 -15.02 40.26 7.93
CA SER A 209 -15.25 41.41 7.03
C SER A 209 -16.44 41.25 6.09
N ARG A 210 -17.04 40.06 6.00
CA ARG A 210 -18.25 39.80 5.18
C ARG A 210 -19.54 39.89 5.98
N ASN A 211 -19.44 39.92 7.31
CA ASN A 211 -20.59 39.96 8.23
C ASN A 211 -20.66 41.28 9.02
N ALA A 212 -19.79 42.25 8.71
CA ALA A 212 -19.81 43.62 9.19
C ALA A 212 -20.13 44.54 8.00
#